data_AF-A0A813IH67-F1
#
_entry.id   AF-A0A813IH67-F1
#
_cell.length_a   1.000
_cell.length_b   1.000
_cell.length_c   1.000
_cell.angle_alpha   90.00
_cell.angle_beta   90.00
_cell.angle_gamma   90.00
#
_symmetry.space_group_name_H-M   'P 1'
#
loop_
_entity.id
_entity.type
_entity.pdbx_description
1 polymer ?
#
loop_
_entity_poly.entity_id
_entity_poly.type
_entity_poly.pdbx_seq_one_letter_code
_entity_poly.pdbx_strand_id
1 'polypeptide(L)'
;SQSGCQSGHSRLSATEAALEAWVQCDPVGYALPAHRAYALLFTLGAHLPGCSTGLSGRARKLEQLLLPVAGGSECPGLAPVLKVDEGQVHFLSFWQAFSGILRNISVGDDLAPQLVSSDDDPVAEVELVRDEMLIALEARPDKALDALTIVDAVARVGGMSSMPQFWEAVSQSACFQQPERLFDFAQLTVLLLTWLHDAIMWKEEPAANLSASMQQPRHPTFSRL
;
A
#
# COMPACT_ATOMS: atom_id res chain seq x y z
N SER A 1 35.48 18.92 5.75
CA SER A 1 34.79 18.05 4.78
C SER A 1 33.67 17.31 5.49
N GLN A 2 32.45 17.83 5.44
CA GLN A 2 31.27 17.15 5.95
C GLN A 2 30.74 16.25 4.84
N SER A 3 30.95 14.94 4.98
CA SER A 3 30.33 13.93 4.12
C SER A 3 28.84 13.92 4.48
N GLY A 4 28.05 14.66 3.71
CA GLY A 4 26.59 14.64 3.83
C GLY A 4 26.09 13.25 3.43
N CYS A 5 25.75 12.43 4.43
CA CYS A 5 24.94 11.25 4.22
C CYS A 5 23.58 11.72 3.71
N GLN A 6 23.42 11.78 2.39
CA GLN A 6 22.12 11.94 1.77
C GLN A 6 21.38 10.64 2.02
N SER A 7 20.65 10.60 3.13
CA SER A 7 19.68 9.55 3.39
C SER A 7 18.57 9.72 2.37
N GLY A 8 18.74 9.08 1.21
CA GLY A 8 17.69 8.90 0.21
C GLY A 8 16.60 8.03 0.82
N HIS A 9 15.80 8.61 1.71
CA HIS A 9 14.62 7.98 2.28
C HIS A 9 13.52 8.00 1.22
N SER A 10 13.71 7.10 0.25
CA SER A 10 12.82 6.82 -0.86
C SER A 10 11.51 6.23 -0.33
N ARG A 11 10.37 6.56 -0.95
CA ARG A 11 9.01 6.13 -0.57
C ARG A 11 8.79 4.61 -0.53
N LEU A 12 9.75 3.85 -1.05
CA LEU A 12 10.00 2.45 -0.70
C LEU A 12 9.84 2.21 0.81
N SER A 13 10.31 3.16 1.63
CA SER A 13 10.23 3.11 3.08
C SER A 13 8.80 3.00 3.62
N ALA A 14 7.78 3.52 2.92
CA ALA A 14 6.40 3.46 3.41
C ALA A 14 5.84 2.04 3.27
N THR A 15 5.93 1.45 2.08
CA THR A 15 5.40 0.10 1.89
C THR A 15 6.29 -0.95 2.56
N GLU A 16 7.61 -0.76 2.55
CA GLU A 16 8.54 -1.60 3.32
C GLU A 16 8.25 -1.51 4.82
N ALA A 17 8.02 -0.31 5.37
CA ALA A 17 7.61 -0.16 6.77
C ALA A 17 6.25 -0.81 7.05
N ALA A 18 5.30 -0.73 6.11
CA ALA A 18 4.02 -1.42 6.24
C ALA A 18 4.23 -2.94 6.31
N LEU A 19 5.01 -3.50 5.39
CA LEU A 19 5.33 -4.93 5.36
C LEU A 19 6.10 -5.37 6.61
N GLU A 20 7.09 -4.59 7.05
CA GLU A 20 7.85 -4.88 8.26
C GLU A 20 6.96 -4.86 9.50
N ALA A 21 6.12 -3.83 9.65
CA ALA A 21 5.17 -3.74 10.74
C ALA A 21 4.12 -4.88 10.71
N TRP A 22 3.68 -5.27 9.51
CA TRP A 22 2.78 -6.40 9.31
C TRP A 22 3.42 -7.70 9.79
N VAL A 23 4.64 -8.00 9.35
CA VAL A 23 5.39 -9.21 9.73
C VAL A 23 5.63 -9.25 11.25
N GLN A 24 5.93 -8.12 11.88
CA GLN A 24 6.13 -8.03 13.34
C GLN A 24 4.89 -8.42 14.15
N CYS A 25 3.71 -8.42 13.52
CA CYS A 25 2.46 -8.81 14.18
C CYS A 25 2.13 -10.30 14.08
N ASP A 26 3.02 -11.09 13.48
CA ASP A 26 2.88 -12.54 13.34
C ASP A 26 1.52 -12.91 12.70
N PRO A 27 1.28 -12.49 11.44
CA PRO A 27 0.03 -12.74 10.74
C PRO A 27 -0.09 -14.20 10.31
N VAL A 28 -1.32 -14.67 10.13
CA VAL A 28 -1.60 -15.99 9.55
C VAL A 28 -1.87 -15.79 8.06
N GLY A 29 -0.85 -15.95 7.23
CA GLY A 29 -0.92 -15.62 5.80
C GLY A 29 -1.12 -14.11 5.58
N TYR A 30 -2.21 -13.74 4.93
CA TYR A 30 -2.56 -12.32 4.64
C TYR A 30 -3.63 -11.76 5.59
N ALA A 31 -3.87 -12.44 6.71
CA ALA A 31 -4.84 -12.03 7.72
C ALA A 31 -4.18 -11.94 9.10
N LEU A 32 -4.64 -10.98 9.90
CA LEU A 32 -4.22 -10.77 11.27
C LEU A 32 -5.44 -10.75 12.19
N PRO A 33 -5.49 -11.52 13.28
CA PRO A 33 -6.60 -11.45 14.22
C PRO A 33 -6.78 -10.03 14.76
N ALA A 34 -8.03 -9.54 14.83
CA ALA A 34 -8.33 -8.15 15.20
C ALA A 34 -7.70 -7.73 16.54
N HIS A 35 -7.66 -8.63 17.52
CA HIS A 35 -7.02 -8.36 18.81
C HIS A 35 -5.50 -8.10 18.71
N ARG A 36 -4.82 -8.69 17.71
CA ARG A 36 -3.41 -8.42 17.41
C ARG A 36 -3.23 -7.14 16.58
N ALA A 37 -4.20 -6.79 15.73
CA ALA A 37 -4.17 -5.56 14.95
C ALA A 37 -4.14 -4.28 15.82
N TYR A 38 -4.68 -4.31 17.03
CA TYR A 38 -4.53 -3.19 17.97
C TYR A 38 -3.11 -3.08 18.54
N ALA A 39 -2.41 -4.20 18.75
CA ALA A 39 -0.98 -4.19 19.11
C ALA A 39 -0.13 -3.65 17.96
N LEU A 40 -0.58 -3.87 16.72
CA LEU A 40 0.05 -3.35 15.51
C LEU A 40 0.12 -1.82 15.54
N LEU A 41 -0.93 -1.12 15.98
CA LEU A 41 -0.93 0.34 16.10
C LEU A 41 0.26 0.86 16.94
N PHE A 42 0.58 0.21 18.06
CA PHE A 42 1.73 0.59 18.87
C PHE A 42 3.07 0.37 18.16
N THR A 43 3.14 -0.70 17.35
CA THR A 43 4.32 -1.03 16.54
C THR A 43 4.51 -0.02 15.42
N LEU A 44 3.42 0.46 14.79
CA LEU A 44 3.49 1.50 13.75
C LEU A 44 4.22 2.74 14.24
N GLY A 45 3.96 3.17 15.49
CA GLY A 45 4.61 4.34 16.07
C GLY A 45 6.14 4.28 16.08
N ALA A 46 6.73 3.07 16.06
CA ALA A 46 8.17 2.88 15.95
C ALA A 46 8.72 3.10 14.53
N HIS A 47 7.88 2.89 13.52
CA HIS A 47 8.20 2.97 12.09
C HIS A 47 7.81 4.30 11.45
N LEU A 48 7.08 5.16 12.18
CA LEU A 48 6.70 6.48 11.68
C LEU A 48 7.92 7.43 11.60
N PRO A 49 8.16 8.09 10.45
CA PRO A 49 9.20 9.10 10.35
C PRO A 49 8.93 10.29 11.29
N GLY A 50 10.01 10.84 11.86
CA GLY A 50 9.95 11.99 12.76
C GLY A 50 9.40 11.70 14.16
N CYS A 51 9.15 10.43 14.52
CA CYS A 51 8.92 10.07 15.93
C CYS A 51 10.23 10.16 16.70
N SER A 52 10.30 11.03 17.71
CA SER A 52 11.39 11.03 18.67
C SER A 52 11.54 9.64 19.29
N THR A 53 12.77 9.18 19.50
CA THR A 53 13.12 7.81 19.91
C THR A 53 12.56 7.38 21.28
N GLY A 54 11.88 8.28 22.00
CA GLY A 54 11.22 7.99 23.26
C GLY A 54 9.81 7.40 23.09
N LEU A 55 9.49 6.40 23.90
CA LEU A 55 8.16 5.78 24.01
C LEU A 55 7.04 6.81 24.18
N SER A 56 7.28 7.87 24.97
CA SER A 56 6.33 8.94 25.23
C SER A 56 6.01 9.78 23.98
N GLY A 57 6.99 9.97 23.08
CA GLY A 57 6.79 10.69 21.82
C GLY A 57 5.97 9.87 20.83
N ARG A 58 6.27 8.57 20.74
CA ARG A 58 5.55 7.61 19.88
C ARG A 58 4.10 7.44 20.31
N ALA A 59 3.86 7.21 21.61
CA ALA A 59 2.52 7.05 22.15
C ALA A 59 1.67 8.29 21.95
N ARG A 60 2.22 9.49 22.20
CA ARG A 60 1.52 10.76 22.01
C ARG A 60 1.17 11.01 20.54
N LYS A 61 2.07 10.72 19.59
CA LYS A 61 1.79 10.88 18.15
C LYS A 61 0.74 9.86 17.68
N LEU A 62 0.79 8.64 18.20
CA LEU A 62 -0.23 7.62 17.94
C LEU A 62 -1.60 8.04 18.50
N GLU A 63 -1.65 8.52 19.75
CA GLU A 63 -2.88 9.05 20.36
C GLU A 63 -3.46 10.22 19.54
N GLN A 64 -2.61 11.12 19.06
CA GLN A 64 -3.05 12.23 18.18
C GLN A 64 -3.64 11.75 16.86
N LEU A 65 -3.15 10.62 16.33
CA LEU A 65 -3.70 10.04 15.12
C LEU A 65 -5.00 9.28 15.44
N LEU A 66 -5.06 8.54 16.55
CA LEU A 66 -6.22 7.73 16.97
C LEU A 66 -7.40 8.54 17.49
N LEU A 67 -7.14 9.70 18.08
CA LEU A 67 -8.18 10.55 18.66
C LEU A 67 -8.71 11.54 17.60
N PRO A 68 -10.05 11.67 17.46
CA PRO A 68 -10.63 12.75 16.67
C PRO A 68 -10.12 14.10 17.18
N VAL A 69 -9.64 14.95 16.27
CA VAL A 69 -9.25 16.31 16.64
C VAL A 69 -10.50 17.05 17.11
N ALA A 70 -10.54 17.38 18.41
CA ALA A 70 -11.64 18.13 19.00
C ALA A 70 -11.61 19.58 18.50
N GLY A 71 -12.16 19.83 17.31
CA GLY A 71 -12.16 21.18 16.74
C GLY A 71 -12.53 21.24 15.27
N GLY A 72 -13.76 20.84 14.91
CA GLY A 72 -14.52 21.30 13.73
C GLY A 72 -13.93 21.10 12.32
N SER A 73 -12.67 20.72 12.18
CA SER A 73 -12.07 20.31 10.92
C SER A 73 -12.32 18.81 10.79
N GLU A 74 -13.02 18.42 9.73
CA GLU A 74 -13.29 17.03 9.33
C GLU A 74 -11.98 16.32 8.96
N CYS A 75 -11.00 16.28 9.85
CA CYS A 75 -9.93 15.31 9.78
C CYS A 75 -10.52 14.03 10.37
N PRO A 76 -10.90 13.03 9.55
CA PRO A 76 -11.32 11.76 10.10
C PRO A 76 -10.15 11.20 10.91
N GLY A 77 -10.29 11.20 12.24
CA GLY A 77 -9.33 10.53 13.12
C GLY A 77 -9.17 9.06 12.69
N LEU A 78 -8.12 8.37 13.11
CA LEU A 78 -7.87 6.98 12.70
C LEU A 78 -8.92 5.94 13.17
N ALA A 79 -9.95 6.34 13.91
CA ALA A 79 -10.99 5.41 14.38
C ALA A 79 -11.72 4.59 13.27
N PRO A 80 -11.85 5.05 12.00
CA PRO A 80 -12.34 4.21 10.89
C PRO A 80 -11.29 3.27 10.28
N VAL A 81 -10.03 3.30 10.71
CA VAL A 81 -8.91 3.03 9.80
C VAL A 81 -8.55 1.56 9.61
N LEU A 82 -8.64 0.71 10.63
CA LEU A 82 -8.44 -0.73 10.45
C LEU A 82 -9.79 -1.44 10.33
N LYS A 83 -10.17 -1.76 9.10
CA LYS A 83 -11.38 -2.54 8.82
C LYS A 83 -11.17 -3.98 9.30
N VAL A 84 -12.02 -4.39 10.24
CA VAL A 84 -12.09 -5.76 10.73
C VAL A 84 -13.20 -6.48 9.96
N ASP A 85 -12.85 -7.54 9.26
CA ASP A 85 -13.78 -8.42 8.56
C ASP A 85 -13.66 -9.82 9.17
N GLU A 86 -14.80 -10.40 9.58
CA GLU A 86 -14.86 -11.72 10.25
C GLU A 86 -13.88 -11.88 11.43
N GLY A 87 -13.61 -10.80 12.18
CA GLY A 87 -12.69 -10.80 13.32
C GLY A 87 -11.20 -10.80 12.92
N GLN A 88 -10.90 -10.61 11.64
CA GLN A 88 -9.55 -10.48 11.08
C GLN A 88 -9.38 -9.10 10.44
N VAL A 89 -8.13 -8.66 10.30
CA VAL A 89 -7.73 -7.55 9.46
C VAL A 89 -6.95 -8.15 8.29
N HIS A 90 -7.33 -7.79 7.07
CA HIS A 90 -6.58 -8.22 5.88
C HIS A 90 -5.42 -7.26 5.58
N PHE A 91 -4.34 -7.79 5.01
CA PHE A 91 -3.15 -7.00 4.70
C PHE A 91 -3.45 -5.76 3.86
N LEU A 92 -4.31 -5.85 2.83
CA LEU A 92 -4.65 -4.70 1.99
C LEU A 92 -5.35 -3.58 2.77
N SER A 93 -6.30 -3.93 3.65
CA SER A 93 -6.96 -2.97 4.53
C SER A 93 -5.96 -2.34 5.50
N PHE A 94 -5.03 -3.13 6.03
CA PHE A 94 -3.94 -2.64 6.85
C PHE A 94 -2.99 -1.70 6.10
N TRP A 95 -2.62 -2.03 4.87
CA TRP A 95 -1.73 -1.21 4.05
C TRP A 95 -2.42 0.12 3.68
N GLN A 96 -3.70 0.10 3.30
CA GLN A 96 -4.51 1.30 3.08
C GLN A 96 -4.52 2.20 4.32
N ALA A 97 -4.77 1.60 5.48
CA ALA A 97 -4.74 2.28 6.76
C ALA A 97 -3.41 2.97 7.05
N PHE A 98 -2.32 2.22 6.85
CA PHE A 98 -0.97 2.68 7.09
C PHE A 98 -0.56 3.81 6.14
N SER A 99 -0.83 3.68 4.84
CA SER A 99 -0.57 4.75 3.86
C SER A 99 -1.37 6.01 4.21
N GLY A 100 -2.62 5.88 4.65
CA GLY A 100 -3.43 6.99 5.15
C GLY A 100 -2.79 7.72 6.33
N ILE A 101 -2.26 6.99 7.31
CA ILE A 101 -1.52 7.56 8.46
C ILE A 101 -0.34 8.39 7.98
N LEU A 102 0.50 7.83 7.12
CA LEU A 102 1.71 8.50 6.63
C LEU A 102 1.40 9.79 5.85
N ARG A 103 0.33 9.77 5.04
CA ARG A 103 -0.14 10.95 4.32
C ARG A 103 -0.57 12.06 5.27
N ASN A 104 -1.32 11.73 6.32
CA ASN A 104 -1.78 12.70 7.31
C ASN A 104 -0.63 13.32 8.13
N ILE A 105 0.41 12.53 8.45
CA ILE A 105 1.59 13.05 9.17
C ILE A 105 2.36 14.07 8.31
N SER A 106 2.39 13.87 7.00
CA SER A 106 3.14 14.74 6.08
C SER A 106 2.51 16.14 5.92
N VAL A 107 1.20 16.29 6.18
CA VAL A 107 0.49 17.58 6.03
C VAL A 107 0.71 18.52 7.22
N GLY A 108 1.01 17.99 8.40
CA GLY A 108 1.08 18.78 9.64
C GLY A 108 2.46 19.36 9.98
N ASP A 109 3.51 19.02 9.22
CA ASP A 109 4.89 19.42 9.52
C ASP A 109 5.40 20.39 8.44
N ASP A 110 5.31 21.70 8.71
CA ASP A 110 5.86 22.79 7.86
C ASP A 110 7.37 22.63 7.57
N LEU A 111 8.03 21.66 8.21
CA LEU A 111 9.46 21.39 8.12
C LEU A 111 9.85 20.17 7.27
N ALA A 112 8.90 19.45 6.63
CA ALA A 112 9.22 18.27 5.82
C ALA A 112 8.79 18.38 4.33
N PRO A 113 9.52 19.12 3.47
CA PRO A 113 9.16 19.33 2.07
C PRO A 113 9.32 18.11 1.13
N GLN A 114 9.51 16.89 1.62
CA GLN A 114 10.05 15.79 0.79
C GLN A 114 9.20 14.51 0.69
N LEU A 115 8.04 14.43 1.35
CA LEU A 115 7.16 13.25 1.22
C LEU A 115 6.00 13.43 0.25
N VAL A 116 5.84 14.65 -0.29
CA VAL A 116 4.87 14.90 -1.37
C VAL A 116 5.26 13.99 -2.53
N SER A 117 4.31 13.15 -2.92
CA SER A 117 4.44 12.33 -4.13
C SER A 117 4.87 13.26 -5.23
N SER A 118 5.98 12.98 -5.90
CA SER A 118 6.00 13.35 -7.30
C SER A 118 4.77 12.65 -7.89
N ASP A 119 3.93 13.41 -8.59
CA ASP A 119 2.77 12.86 -9.32
C ASP A 119 3.24 11.78 -10.34
N ASP A 120 4.56 11.68 -10.56
CA ASP A 120 5.22 10.72 -11.43
C ASP A 120 5.71 9.44 -10.70
N ASP A 121 5.01 9.02 -9.64
CA ASP A 121 5.41 7.86 -8.84
C ASP A 121 4.50 6.63 -9.08
N PRO A 122 4.94 5.61 -9.85
CA PRO A 122 4.13 4.42 -10.12
C PRO A 122 3.82 3.60 -8.84
N VAL A 123 4.60 3.74 -7.77
CA VAL A 123 4.29 3.12 -6.47
C VAL A 123 3.06 3.78 -5.85
N ALA A 124 2.95 5.11 -5.93
CA ALA A 124 1.77 5.83 -5.45
C ALA A 124 0.53 5.49 -6.28
N GLU A 125 0.70 5.34 -7.59
CA GLU A 125 -0.38 4.92 -8.48
C GLU A 125 -0.84 3.48 -8.18
N VAL A 126 0.05 2.55 -7.83
CA VAL A 126 -0.32 1.20 -7.33
C VAL A 126 -1.17 1.28 -6.05
N GLU A 127 -0.87 2.21 -5.14
CA GLU A 127 -1.72 2.43 -3.96
C GLU A 127 -3.12 2.94 -4.33
N LEU A 128 -3.25 3.74 -5.39
CA LEU A 128 -4.56 4.18 -5.90
C LEU A 128 -5.37 2.99 -6.44
N VAL A 129 -4.74 2.11 -7.21
CA VAL A 129 -5.40 0.88 -7.69
C VAL A 129 -5.84 0.00 -6.52
N ARG A 130 -4.99 -0.17 -5.49
CA ARG A 130 -5.36 -0.87 -4.25
C ARG A 130 -6.61 -0.25 -3.61
N ASP A 131 -6.64 1.07 -3.47
CA ASP A 131 -7.73 1.78 -2.81
C ASP A 131 -9.05 1.61 -3.60
N GLU A 132 -9.02 1.69 -4.93
CA GLU A 132 -10.19 1.40 -5.77
C GLU A 132 -10.66 -0.06 -5.66
N MET A 133 -9.72 -1.02 -5.67
CA MET A 133 -10.05 -2.44 -5.51
C MET A 133 -10.71 -2.73 -4.17
N LEU A 134 -10.22 -2.13 -3.08
CA LEU A 134 -10.82 -2.29 -1.75
C LEU A 134 -12.25 -1.74 -1.70
N ILE A 135 -12.49 -0.59 -2.31
CA ILE A 135 -13.85 -0.01 -2.42
C ILE A 135 -14.78 -0.97 -3.19
N ALA A 136 -14.32 -1.50 -4.33
CA ALA A 136 -15.10 -2.45 -5.12
C ALA A 136 -15.37 -3.77 -4.36
N LEU A 137 -14.38 -4.26 -3.62
CA LEU A 137 -14.46 -5.49 -2.83
C LEU A 137 -15.45 -5.35 -1.67
N GLU A 138 -15.49 -4.17 -1.04
CA GLU A 138 -16.41 -3.86 0.05
C GLU A 138 -17.87 -3.79 -0.39
N ALA A 139 -18.11 -3.30 -1.61
CA ALA A 139 -19.44 -3.26 -2.20
C ALA A 139 -20.01 -4.66 -2.51
N ARG A 140 -19.17 -5.70 -2.48
CA ARG A 140 -19.56 -7.07 -2.83
C ARG A 140 -19.77 -7.96 -1.58
N PRO A 141 -20.78 -8.84 -1.61
CA PRO A 141 -21.04 -9.76 -0.50
C PRO A 141 -20.06 -10.95 -0.46
N ASP A 142 -19.53 -11.37 -1.62
CA ASP A 142 -18.65 -12.52 -1.77
C ASP A 142 -17.16 -12.21 -1.53
N LYS A 143 -16.82 -10.93 -1.32
CA LYS A 143 -15.46 -10.45 -1.09
C LYS A 143 -14.46 -10.98 -2.14
N ALA A 144 -14.88 -11.01 -3.40
CA ALA A 144 -14.02 -11.34 -4.53
C ALA A 144 -14.24 -10.37 -5.70
N LEU A 145 -13.22 -10.11 -6.50
CA LEU A 145 -13.32 -9.30 -7.73
C LEU A 145 -13.11 -10.17 -8.96
N ASP A 146 -13.88 -9.94 -10.02
CA ASP A 146 -13.56 -10.50 -11.34
C ASP A 146 -12.41 -9.74 -12.01
N ALA A 147 -11.75 -10.38 -12.98
CA ALA A 147 -10.64 -9.79 -13.73
C ALA A 147 -11.03 -8.48 -14.43
N LEU A 148 -12.28 -8.34 -14.90
CA LEU A 148 -12.73 -7.13 -15.60
C LEU A 148 -12.76 -5.92 -14.67
N THR A 149 -13.28 -6.09 -13.45
CA THR A 149 -13.30 -5.04 -12.43
C THR A 149 -11.88 -4.56 -12.09
N ILE A 150 -10.91 -5.48 -12.05
CA ILE A 150 -9.51 -5.16 -11.83
C ILE A 150 -8.92 -4.38 -13.00
N VAL A 151 -9.15 -4.84 -14.24
CA VAL A 151 -8.69 -4.17 -15.45
C VAL A 151 -9.26 -2.77 -15.55
N ASP A 152 -10.53 -2.56 -15.19
CA ASP A 152 -11.15 -1.24 -15.17
C ASP A 152 -10.49 -0.30 -14.15
N ALA A 153 -10.13 -0.80 -12.96
CA ALA A 153 -9.39 -0.02 -11.96
C ALA A 153 -7.99 0.37 -12.47
N VAL A 154 -7.28 -0.60 -13.06
CA VAL A 154 -5.97 -0.37 -13.71
C VAL A 154 -6.09 0.65 -14.84
N ALA A 155 -7.11 0.55 -15.69
CA ALA A 155 -7.30 1.46 -16.82
C ALA A 155 -7.62 2.89 -16.38
N ARG A 156 -8.42 3.07 -15.31
CA ARG A 156 -8.71 4.39 -14.75
C ARG A 156 -7.44 5.07 -14.22
N VAL A 157 -6.67 4.38 -13.39
CA VAL A 157 -5.41 4.92 -12.84
C VAL A 157 -4.39 5.12 -13.95
N GLY A 158 -4.25 4.15 -14.86
CA GLY A 158 -3.33 4.23 -16.00
C GLY A 158 -3.64 5.38 -16.96
N GLY A 159 -4.91 5.76 -17.12
CA GLY A 159 -5.32 6.92 -17.93
C GLY A 159 -4.91 8.28 -17.34
N MET A 160 -4.61 8.32 -16.04
CA MET A 160 -4.12 9.49 -15.32
C MET A 160 -2.61 9.43 -15.04
N SER A 161 -1.98 8.31 -15.36
CA SER A 161 -0.59 8.03 -15.00
C SER A 161 0.39 8.79 -15.88
N SER A 162 1.49 9.21 -15.25
CA SER A 162 2.69 9.72 -15.93
C SER A 162 3.50 8.62 -16.65
N MET A 163 3.26 7.36 -16.28
CA MET A 163 3.95 6.16 -16.77
C MET A 163 2.97 5.17 -17.43
N PRO A 164 2.27 5.56 -18.50
CA PRO A 164 1.23 4.73 -19.12
C PRO A 164 1.74 3.37 -19.61
N GLN A 165 3.03 3.24 -19.96
CA GLN A 165 3.62 1.99 -20.41
C GLN A 165 3.71 0.93 -19.31
N PHE A 166 3.89 1.35 -18.04
CA PHE A 166 3.86 0.45 -16.90
C PHE A 166 2.46 -0.17 -16.76
N TRP A 167 1.42 0.67 -16.84
CA TRP A 167 0.03 0.22 -16.73
C TRP A 167 -0.42 -0.61 -17.92
N GLU A 168 0.06 -0.30 -19.13
CA GLU A 168 -0.14 -1.14 -20.29
C GLU A 168 0.45 -2.53 -20.07
N ALA A 169 1.69 -2.64 -19.59
CA ALA A 169 2.31 -3.92 -19.26
C ALA A 169 1.56 -4.68 -18.15
N VAL A 170 1.10 -3.99 -17.10
CA VAL A 170 0.26 -4.56 -16.04
C VAL A 170 -1.05 -5.12 -16.63
N SER A 171 -1.73 -4.37 -17.49
CA SER A 171 -2.99 -4.78 -18.12
C SER A 171 -2.83 -5.98 -19.06
N GLN A 172 -1.65 -6.14 -19.68
CA GLN A 172 -1.32 -7.25 -20.56
C GLN A 172 -0.87 -8.51 -19.80
N SER A 173 -0.73 -8.44 -18.48
CA SER A 173 -0.32 -9.57 -17.65
C SER A 173 -1.26 -10.77 -17.80
N ALA A 174 -0.70 -11.98 -17.82
CA ALA A 174 -1.44 -13.23 -18.01
C ALA A 174 -2.55 -13.44 -16.97
N CYS A 175 -2.48 -12.77 -15.81
CA CYS A 175 -3.51 -12.83 -14.78
C CYS A 175 -4.90 -12.44 -15.30
N PHE A 176 -4.98 -11.64 -16.37
CA PHE A 176 -6.24 -11.11 -16.92
C PHE A 176 -6.77 -11.86 -18.15
N GLN A 177 -6.12 -12.94 -18.57
CA GLN A 177 -6.56 -13.71 -19.74
C GLN A 177 -7.85 -14.49 -19.51
N GLN A 178 -8.29 -14.62 -18.25
CA GLN A 178 -9.51 -15.33 -17.87
C GLN A 178 -10.49 -14.35 -17.22
N PRO A 179 -11.47 -13.80 -17.98
CA PRO A 179 -12.35 -12.73 -17.48
C PRO A 179 -13.23 -13.19 -16.30
N GLU A 180 -13.60 -14.47 -16.27
CA GLU A 180 -14.44 -15.07 -15.22
C GLU A 180 -13.67 -15.43 -13.95
N ARG A 181 -12.34 -15.27 -13.94
CA ARG A 181 -11.53 -15.56 -12.76
C ARG A 181 -11.86 -14.57 -11.66
N LEU A 182 -12.23 -15.11 -10.50
CA LEU A 182 -12.44 -14.34 -9.28
C LEU A 182 -11.14 -14.27 -8.47
N PHE A 183 -10.94 -13.12 -7.83
CA PHE A 183 -9.78 -12.78 -7.02
C PHE A 183 -10.24 -12.42 -5.61
N ASP A 184 -9.88 -13.27 -4.65
CA ASP A 184 -10.10 -13.00 -3.22
C ASP A 184 -9.02 -12.05 -2.64
N PHE A 185 -9.15 -11.68 -1.36
CA PHE A 185 -8.17 -10.84 -0.66
C PHE A 185 -6.72 -11.34 -0.77
N ALA A 186 -6.48 -12.66 -0.68
CA ALA A 186 -5.13 -13.21 -0.71
C ALA A 186 -4.52 -13.09 -2.11
N GLN A 187 -5.30 -13.39 -3.14
CA GLN A 187 -4.89 -13.29 -4.54
C GLN A 187 -4.65 -11.82 -4.95
N LEU A 188 -5.54 -10.92 -4.53
CA LEU A 188 -5.36 -9.47 -4.72
C LEU A 188 -4.11 -8.96 -4.02
N THR A 189 -3.80 -9.47 -2.81
CA THR A 189 -2.57 -9.10 -2.10
C THR A 189 -1.33 -9.49 -2.89
N VAL A 190 -1.24 -10.73 -3.37
CA VAL A 190 -0.10 -11.19 -4.18
C VAL A 190 0.03 -10.36 -5.45
N LEU A 191 -1.09 -10.09 -6.12
CA LEU A 191 -1.13 -9.30 -7.34
C LEU A 191 -0.57 -7.88 -7.12
N LEU A 192 -1.07 -7.17 -6.12
CA LEU A 192 -0.64 -5.81 -5.79
C LEU A 192 0.82 -5.75 -5.32
N LEU A 193 1.28 -6.72 -4.52
CA LEU A 193 2.69 -6.80 -4.12
C LEU A 193 3.61 -7.06 -5.32
N THR A 194 3.16 -7.85 -6.29
CA THR A 194 3.89 -8.09 -7.54
C THR A 194 4.01 -6.79 -8.35
N TRP A 195 2.91 -6.04 -8.51
CA TRP A 195 2.93 -4.76 -9.23
C TRP A 195 3.72 -3.69 -8.51
N LEU A 196 3.68 -3.68 -7.19
CA LEU A 196 4.52 -2.80 -6.39
C LEU A 196 6.00 -3.08 -6.67
N HIS A 197 6.41 -4.35 -6.62
CA HIS A 197 7.78 -4.74 -6.95
C HIS A 197 8.14 -4.32 -8.39
N ASP A 198 7.27 -4.58 -9.36
CA ASP A 198 7.50 -4.19 -10.75
C ASP A 198 7.59 -2.66 -10.91
N ALA A 199 6.77 -1.87 -10.20
CA ALA A 199 6.84 -0.41 -10.19
C ALA A 199 8.17 0.11 -9.62
N ILE A 200 8.71 -0.56 -8.61
CA ILE A 200 10.02 -0.24 -8.03
C ILE A 200 11.12 -0.48 -9.06
N MET A 201 11.12 -1.66 -9.68
CA MET A 201 12.08 -1.98 -10.75
C MET A 201 11.97 -1.00 -11.91
N TRP A 202 10.74 -0.56 -12.24
CA TRP A 202 10.46 0.41 -13.30
C TRP A 202 11.03 1.81 -13.04
N LYS A 203 11.18 2.20 -11.77
CA LYS A 203 11.88 3.45 -11.43
C LYS A 203 13.39 3.35 -11.58
N GLU A 204 13.97 2.18 -11.31
CA GLU A 204 15.41 1.98 -11.30
C GLU A 204 15.99 1.76 -12.70
N GLU A 205 15.21 1.16 -13.62
CA GLU A 205 15.64 0.94 -15.00
C GLU A 205 14.81 1.78 -16.00
N PRO A 206 15.44 2.66 -16.80
CA PRO A 206 14.72 3.37 -17.86
C PRO A 206 14.09 2.38 -18.85
N ALA A 207 12.80 2.61 -19.17
CA ALA A 207 11.82 1.74 -19.81
C ALA A 207 12.23 0.94 -21.07
N ALA A 208 13.38 1.24 -21.69
CA ALA A 208 13.89 0.54 -22.86
C ALA A 208 14.27 -0.93 -22.59
N ASN A 209 14.57 -1.32 -21.34
CA ASN A 209 14.99 -2.68 -20.99
C ASN A 209 13.88 -3.55 -20.35
N LEU A 210 12.92 -2.95 -19.66
CA LEU A 210 11.94 -3.68 -18.83
C LEU A 210 10.74 -4.23 -19.59
N SER A 211 10.30 -3.55 -20.65
CA SER A 211 9.19 -4.01 -21.50
C SER A 211 9.45 -5.42 -22.06
N ALA A 212 10.70 -5.70 -22.42
CA ALA A 212 11.14 -7.02 -22.84
C ALA A 212 11.09 -8.08 -21.72
N SER A 213 11.31 -7.69 -20.46
CA SER A 213 11.29 -8.60 -19.30
C SER A 213 9.86 -8.88 -18.81
N MET A 214 8.96 -7.91 -18.86
CA MET A 214 7.55 -8.10 -18.48
C MET A 214 6.74 -8.89 -19.53
N GLN A 215 7.12 -8.80 -20.81
CA GLN A 215 6.52 -9.61 -21.87
C GLN A 215 6.95 -11.08 -21.84
N GLN A 216 7.96 -11.44 -21.05
CA GLN A 216 8.28 -12.85 -20.86
C GLN A 216 7.23 -13.50 -19.96
N PRO A 217 6.66 -14.65 -20.36
CA PRO A 217 5.70 -15.37 -19.53
C PRO A 217 6.40 -15.80 -18.22
N ARG A 218 6.16 -15.03 -17.15
CA ARG A 218 6.54 -15.42 -15.80
C ARG A 218 5.63 -16.57 -15.40
N HIS A 219 6.10 -17.80 -15.59
CA HIS A 219 5.43 -18.96 -15.01
C HIS A 219 5.40 -18.75 -13.50
N PRO A 220 4.22 -18.57 -12.88
CA PRO A 220 4.18 -18.45 -11.45
C PRO A 220 4.51 -19.83 -10.89
N THR A 221 5.69 -19.96 -10.28
CA THR A 221 6.10 -21.17 -9.58
C THR A 221 5.29 -21.29 -8.29
N PHE A 222 3.99 -21.56 -8.40
CA PHE A 222 3.18 -21.97 -7.26
C PHE A 222 3.57 -23.39 -6.88
N SER A 223 4.69 -23.51 -6.18
CA SER A 223 4.97 -24.71 -5.40
C SER A 223 3.89 -24.76 -4.32
N ARG A 224 3.02 -25.77 -4.39
CA ARG A 224 1.98 -26.02 -3.38
C ARG A 224 2.64 -26.08 -2.00
N LEU A 225 2.33 -25.11 -1.14
CA LEU A 225 2.50 -25.19 0.30
C LEU A 225 1.25 -25.83 0.90
#